data_AF-A0AAV5LTR3-F1
#
_entry.id   AF-A0AAV5LTR3-F1
#
_cell.length_a   1.000
_cell.length_b   1.000
_cell.length_c   1.000
_cell.angle_alpha   90.00
_cell.angle_beta   90.00
_cell.angle_gamma   90.00
#
_symmetry.space_group_name_H-M   'P 1'
#
loop_
_entity.id
_entity.type
_entity.pdbx_description
1 polymer ?
#
loop_
_entity_poly.entity_id
_entity_poly.type
_entity_poly.pdbx_seq_one_letter_code
_entity_poly.pdbx_strand_id
1 'polypeptide(L)'
;MAKIPKNSKFVLCLVFSMIFNLLFIINLYVGGGWNLSWSSRAAEEAEAVAAISCSGHGRAYLDGLVLDDEKQPLCECNTCYSGPDCSQFIPNCAADADEYLSLPLS
;
A
#
# COMPACT_ATOMS: atom_id res chain seq x y z
N MET A 1 -21.78 11.23 -59.56
CA MET A 1 -22.04 10.69 -58.21
C MET A 1 -21.32 9.34 -58.09
N ALA A 2 -20.24 9.25 -57.31
CA ALA A 2 -19.46 8.02 -57.20
C ALA A 2 -20.16 7.00 -56.27
N LYS A 3 -20.38 5.77 -56.77
CA LYS A 3 -20.90 4.64 -56.00
C LYS A 3 -19.79 4.11 -55.10
N ILE A 4 -19.86 4.41 -53.81
CA ILE A 4 -18.94 3.86 -52.82
C ILE A 4 -19.22 2.34 -52.72
N PRO A 5 -18.24 1.46 -52.98
CA PRO A 5 -18.43 0.02 -52.87
C PRO A 5 -18.79 -0.35 -51.43
N LYS A 6 -19.80 -1.20 -51.23
CA LYS A 6 -20.30 -1.60 -49.91
C LYS A 6 -19.18 -2.06 -48.96
N ASN A 7 -18.14 -2.69 -49.50
CA ASN A 7 -16.97 -3.15 -48.75
C ASN A 7 -16.16 -2.01 -48.12
N SER A 8 -16.07 -0.84 -48.78
CA SER A 8 -15.35 0.32 -48.26
C SER A 8 -16.04 0.93 -47.02
N LYS A 9 -17.38 0.92 -46.99
CA LYS A 9 -18.15 1.37 -45.81
C LYS A 9 -18.00 0.43 -44.63
N PHE A 10 -17.91 -0.88 -44.89
CA PHE A 10 -17.75 -1.89 -43.85
C PHE A 10 -16.38 -1.81 -43.18
N VAL A 11 -15.31 -1.65 -43.96
CA VAL A 11 -13.95 -1.45 -43.44
C VAL A 11 -13.86 -0.17 -42.60
N LEU A 12 -14.45 0.94 -43.08
CA LEU A 12 -14.48 2.19 -42.32
C LEU A 12 -15.20 2.02 -40.97
N CYS A 13 -16.31 1.29 -40.94
CA CYS A 13 -17.04 0.99 -39.71
C CYS A 13 -16.21 0.16 -38.71
N LEU A 14 -15.49 -0.86 -39.20
CA LEU A 14 -14.63 -1.68 -38.36
C LEU A 14 -13.47 -0.88 -37.76
N VAL A 15 -12.82 -0.02 -38.54
CA VAL A 15 -11.74 0.85 -38.05
C VAL A 15 -12.28 1.81 -36.98
N PHE A 16 -13.45 2.41 -37.22
CA PHE A 16 -14.10 3.28 -36.24
C PHE A 16 -14.43 2.53 -34.94
N SER A 17 -15.03 1.34 -35.05
CA SER A 17 -15.34 0.49 -33.90
C SER A 17 -14.08 0.15 -33.10
N MET A 18 -12.99 -0.21 -33.77
CA MET A 18 -11.74 -0.56 -33.10
C MET A 18 -11.13 0.65 -32.37
N ILE A 19 -11.14 1.83 -32.98
CA ILE A 19 -10.66 3.07 -32.38
C ILE A 19 -11.49 3.45 -31.15
N PHE A 20 -12.82 3.40 -31.25
CA PHE A 20 -13.71 3.72 -30.12
C PHE A 20 -13.51 2.76 -28.94
N ASN A 21 -13.42 1.45 -29.21
CA ASN A 21 -13.13 0.47 -28.17
C ASN A 21 -11.76 0.72 -27.52
N LEU A 22 -10.73 1.04 -28.31
CA LEU A 22 -9.40 1.35 -27.78
C LEU A 22 -9.41 2.61 -26.89
N LEU A 23 -10.09 3.67 -27.33
CA LEU A 23 -10.27 4.89 -26.56
C LEU A 23 -11.03 4.62 -25.26
N PHE A 24 -12.05 3.76 -25.30
CA PHE A 24 -12.82 3.37 -24.13
C PHE A 24 -11.98 2.62 -23.10
N ILE A 25 -11.15 1.67 -23.56
CA ILE A 25 -10.19 0.94 -22.71
C ILE A 25 -9.18 1.91 -22.10
N ILE A 26 -8.57 2.79 -22.90
CA ILE A 26 -7.60 3.76 -22.39
C ILE A 26 -8.25 4.69 -21.36
N ASN A 27 -9.48 5.14 -21.58
CA ASN A 27 -10.19 5.98 -20.62
C ASN A 27 -10.54 5.21 -19.33
N LEU A 28 -10.96 3.95 -19.42
CA LEU A 28 -11.28 3.12 -18.24
C LEU A 28 -10.05 2.74 -17.41
N TYR A 29 -8.93 2.43 -18.06
CA TYR A 29 -7.72 1.90 -17.39
C TYR A 29 -6.66 2.97 -17.10
N VAL A 30 -6.57 4.01 -17.93
CA VAL A 30 -5.54 5.07 -17.82
C VAL A 30 -6.16 6.43 -17.49
N GLY A 31 -7.42 6.66 -17.90
CA GLY A 31 -8.16 7.90 -17.71
C GLY A 31 -8.71 8.13 -16.29
N GLY A 32 -7.83 8.17 -15.30
CA GLY A 32 -7.99 9.08 -14.16
C GLY A 32 -9.18 8.89 -13.22
N GLY A 33 -9.63 7.65 -12.98
CA GLY A 33 -10.89 7.43 -12.23
C GLY A 33 -10.88 6.45 -11.08
N TRP A 34 -9.85 5.64 -10.87
CA TRP A 34 -9.72 4.88 -9.61
C TRP A 34 -9.09 5.79 -8.56
N ASN A 35 -9.76 6.91 -8.27
CA ASN A 35 -9.48 7.64 -7.05
C ASN A 35 -9.84 6.67 -5.93
N LEU A 36 -8.83 6.10 -5.26
CA LEU A 36 -8.99 5.30 -4.04
C LEU A 36 -9.54 6.21 -2.94
N SER A 37 -10.78 6.71 -3.09
CA SER A 37 -11.26 7.84 -2.30
C SER A 37 -11.60 7.44 -0.86
N TRP A 38 -12.08 6.21 -0.67
CA TRP A 38 -12.43 5.71 0.65
C TRP A 38 -11.22 5.16 1.41
N SER A 39 -10.25 4.57 0.69
CA SER A 39 -9.09 3.92 1.29
C SER A 39 -7.82 4.77 1.25
N SER A 40 -7.80 5.90 0.53
CA SER A 40 -6.60 6.75 0.40
C SER A 40 -6.07 7.18 1.76
N ARG A 41 -6.96 7.67 2.62
CA ARG A 41 -6.59 8.10 3.96
C ARG A 41 -6.03 6.96 4.81
N ALA A 42 -6.67 5.79 4.76
CA ALA A 42 -6.19 4.62 5.50
C ALA A 42 -4.82 4.13 4.97
N ALA A 43 -4.62 4.18 3.66
CA ALA A 43 -3.35 3.85 3.03
C ALA A 43 -2.26 4.86 3.39
N GLU A 44 -2.56 6.16 3.37
CA GLU A 44 -1.63 7.23 3.74
C GLU A 44 -1.20 7.11 5.21
N GLU A 45 -2.15 6.87 6.13
CA GLU A 45 -1.85 6.65 7.54
C GLU A 45 -0.97 5.38 7.73
N ALA A 46 -1.29 4.28 7.04
CA ALA A 46 -0.50 3.05 7.10
C ALA A 46 0.93 3.22 6.55
N GLU A 47 1.08 3.92 5.44
CA GLU A 47 2.38 4.23 4.83
C GLU A 47 3.20 5.17 5.72
N ALA A 48 2.56 6.18 6.33
CA ALA A 48 3.22 7.10 7.25
C ALA A 48 3.79 6.38 8.48
N VAL A 49 3.03 5.43 9.05
CA VAL A 49 3.50 4.63 10.19
C VAL A 49 4.59 3.64 9.77
N ALA A 50 4.44 2.98 8.62
CA ALA A 50 5.48 2.09 8.10
C ALA A 50 6.79 2.80 7.77
N ALA A 51 6.75 4.12 7.50
CA ALA A 51 7.91 4.95 7.25
C ALA A 51 8.67 5.39 8.53
N ILE A 52 8.13 5.13 9.73
CA ILE A 52 8.81 5.44 11.00
C ILE A 52 10.08 4.60 11.10
N SER A 53 11.21 5.26 11.35
CA SER A 53 12.52 4.61 11.44
C SER A 53 12.75 4.01 12.82
N CYS A 54 12.58 2.69 12.96
CA CYS A 54 12.88 1.92 14.18
C CYS A 54 14.25 1.21 14.11
N SER A 55 15.25 1.88 13.54
CA SER A 55 16.66 1.44 13.44
C SER A 55 16.91 0.03 12.86
N GLY A 56 15.91 -0.57 12.20
CA GLY A 56 15.97 -1.96 11.72
C GLY A 56 15.83 -3.02 12.81
N HIS A 57 15.57 -2.62 14.06
CA HIS A 57 15.43 -3.50 15.22
C HIS A 57 14.04 -3.43 15.84
N GLY A 58 13.07 -2.89 15.10
CA GLY A 58 11.68 -2.81 15.50
C GLY A 58 10.80 -2.33 14.35
N ARG A 59 9.54 -2.07 14.67
CA ARG A 59 8.53 -1.54 13.74
C ARG A 59 7.47 -0.78 14.51
N ALA A 60 6.86 0.22 13.89
CA ALA A 60 5.71 0.92 14.44
C ALA A 60 4.42 0.40 13.82
N TYR A 61 3.31 0.50 14.56
CA TYR A 61 1.99 0.06 14.14
C TYR A 61 0.95 1.15 14.30
N LEU A 62 -0.08 1.14 13.45
CA LEU A 62 -1.15 2.14 13.47
C LEU A 62 -1.89 2.19 14.81
N ASP A 63 -2.02 1.03 15.45
CA ASP A 63 -2.63 0.80 16.75
C ASP A 63 -1.60 0.71 17.89
N GLY A 64 -0.34 1.04 17.60
CA GLY A 64 0.73 1.07 18.58
C GLY A 64 0.50 2.11 19.67
N LEU A 65 1.22 1.95 20.78
CA LEU A 65 1.16 2.90 21.90
C LEU A 65 1.59 4.29 21.43
N VAL A 66 0.78 5.30 21.76
CA VAL A 66 1.04 6.71 21.45
C VAL A 66 1.40 7.41 22.77
N LEU A 67 2.52 8.12 22.83
CA LEU A 67 2.82 8.97 23.98
C LEU A 67 1.94 10.22 23.93
N ASP A 68 1.42 10.67 25.09
CA ASP A 68 0.49 11.81 25.18
C ASP A 68 1.00 13.10 24.52
N ASP A 69 2.33 13.25 24.35
CA ASP A 69 2.98 14.40 23.73
C ASP A 69 3.32 14.21 22.24
N GLU A 70 3.24 12.98 21.70
CA GLU A 70 3.61 12.66 20.31
C GLU A 70 2.41 12.18 19.50
N LYS A 71 2.26 12.66 18.27
CA LYS A 71 1.16 12.26 17.38
C LYS A 71 1.42 10.94 16.64
N GLN A 72 2.55 10.29 16.89
CA GLN A 72 3.02 9.11 16.18
C GLN A 72 3.10 7.91 17.13
N PRO A 73 2.81 6.69 16.64
CA PRO A 73 2.96 5.48 17.44
C PRO A 73 4.42 5.18 17.70
N LEU A 74 4.70 4.59 18.88
CA LEU A 74 6.02 4.14 19.29
C LEU A 74 6.48 2.91 18.49
N CYS A 75 7.80 2.76 18.38
CA CYS A 75 8.41 1.55 17.87
C CYS A 75 8.25 0.39 18.86
N GLU A 76 7.72 -0.73 18.37
CA GLU A 76 7.82 -2.02 19.03
C GLU A 76 9.15 -2.68 18.66
N CYS A 77 10.02 -2.84 19.65
CA CYS A 77 11.36 -3.37 19.46
C CYS A 77 11.39 -4.89 19.50
N ASN A 78 12.30 -5.46 18.70
CA ASN A 78 12.67 -6.87 18.77
C ASN A 78 13.34 -7.20 20.12
N THR A 79 13.36 -8.48 20.47
CA THR A 79 14.03 -8.98 21.68
C THR A 79 15.46 -8.45 21.78
N CYS A 80 15.85 -8.01 22.98
CA CYS A 80 17.15 -7.41 23.29
C CYS A 80 17.45 -6.02 22.72
N TYR A 81 16.45 -5.31 22.19
CA TYR A 81 16.55 -3.91 21.78
C TYR A 81 15.57 -3.02 22.55
N SER A 82 15.94 -1.75 22.71
CA SER A 82 15.18 -0.75 23.46
C SER A 82 15.46 0.67 22.98
N GLY A 83 14.83 1.65 23.61
CA GLY A 83 14.88 3.05 23.22
C GLY A 83 13.72 3.44 22.29
N PRO A 84 13.53 4.74 22.03
CA PRO A 84 12.39 5.24 21.25
C PRO A 84 12.41 4.75 19.79
N ASP A 85 13.59 4.45 19.25
CA ASP A 85 13.82 3.97 17.89
C ASP A 85 14.38 2.55 17.83
N CYS A 86 14.42 1.82 18.96
CA CYS A 86 15.01 0.47 19.05
C CYS A 86 16.51 0.39 18.75
N SER A 87 17.24 1.51 18.80
CA SER A 87 18.70 1.53 18.55
C SER A 87 19.54 0.96 19.69
N GLN A 88 18.99 0.84 20.91
CA GLN A 88 19.77 0.52 22.09
C GLN A 88 19.77 -0.98 22.37
N PHE A 89 20.91 -1.63 22.16
CA PHE A 89 21.12 -3.03 22.51
C PHE A 89 21.22 -3.22 24.03
N ILE A 90 20.47 -4.19 24.56
CA ILE A 90 20.48 -4.54 25.99
C ILE A 90 21.58 -5.56 26.26
N PRO A 91 22.66 -5.21 26.99
CA PRO A 91 23.73 -6.15 27.29
C PRO A 91 23.24 -7.26 28.23
N ASN A 92 23.78 -8.48 28.04
CA ASN A 92 23.41 -9.67 28.81
C ASN A 92 21.92 -10.08 28.67
N CYS A 93 21.25 -9.67 27.59
CA CYS A 93 19.95 -10.19 27.24
C CYS A 93 20.08 -11.58 26.61
N ALA A 94 19.28 -12.53 27.08
CA ALA A 94 19.23 -13.88 26.50
C ALA A 94 18.45 -13.84 25.18
N ALA A 95 18.99 -14.49 24.15
CA ALA A 95 18.26 -14.66 22.90
C ALA A 95 17.05 -15.58 23.15
N ASP A 96 15.87 -15.12 22.75
CA ASP A 96 14.65 -15.91 22.76
C ASP A 96 14.42 -16.47 21.35
N ALA A 97 14.33 -17.80 21.25
CA ALA A 97 14.07 -18.52 20.02
C ALA A 97 12.91 -19.52 20.17
N ASP A 98 12.18 -19.44 21.29
CA ASP A 98 11.04 -20.32 21.58
C ASP A 98 9.77 -19.72 20.97
N GLU A 99 9.68 -19.72 19.63
CA GLU A 99 8.53 -19.17 18.88
C GLU A 99 7.53 -20.24 18.41
N TYR A 100 7.13 -21.17 19.28
CA TYR A 100 5.96 -22.01 19.01
C TYR A 100 4.98 -21.95 20.18
N LEU A 101 3.87 -21.24 19.93
CA LEU A 101 2.62 -21.20 20.69
C LEU A 101 2.53 -20.20 21.88
N SER A 102 2.07 -18.99 21.55
CA SER A 102 1.29 -18.15 22.48
C SER A 102 0.29 -17.28 21.71
N LEU A 103 -0.60 -17.92 20.94
CA LEU A 103 -1.98 -17.38 20.92
C LEU A 103 -2.46 -17.42 22.39
N PRO A 104 -3.03 -16.33 22.91
CA PRO A 104 -3.39 -16.26 24.32
C PRO A 104 -4.40 -17.37 24.62
N LEU A 105 -4.05 -18.28 25.52
CA LEU A 105 -5.04 -19.05 26.27
C LEU A 105 -5.81 -18.03 27.11
N SER A 106 -6.95 -17.58 26.58
CA SER A 106 -8.04 -16.98 27.35
C SER A 106 -8.65 -18.00 28.29
#